data_AF-A0A9D9W8W0-F1
#
_entry.id   AF-A0A9D9W8W0-F1
#
_cell.length_a   1.000
_cell.length_b   1.000
_cell.length_c   1.000
_cell.angle_alpha   90.00
_cell.angle_beta   90.00
_cell.angle_gamma   90.00
#
_symmetry.space_group_name_H-M   'P 1'
#
loop_
_entity.id
_entity.type
_entity.pdbx_description
1 polymer ?
#
loop_
_entity_poly.entity_id
_entity_poly.type
_entity_poly.pdbx_seq_one_letter_code
_entity_poly.pdbx_strand_id
1 'polypeptide(L)'
;DRKMFVHVNKGHFELIVAQNQKLIFYNSFDYKTPEDFIYFILFTAEQLQLNPENFKLELLGAISEDDALFKIAFKYIRHTQLFAFENDFNNLDLTTQREHFILLNS
;
A
#
# COMPACT_ATOMS: atom_id res chain seq x y z
N ASP A 1 11.53 11.04 5.01
CA ASP A 1 12.01 9.77 4.40
C ASP A 1 11.17 9.36 3.22
N ARG A 2 11.59 8.33 2.48
CA ARG A 2 10.79 7.71 1.41
C ARG A 2 9.85 6.68 2.02
N LYS A 3 8.56 6.76 1.66
CA LYS A 3 7.55 5.75 2.01
C LYS A 3 7.10 5.04 0.75
N MET A 4 6.91 3.72 0.84
CA MET A 4 6.25 2.92 -0.18
C MET A 4 4.87 2.51 0.33
N PHE A 5 3.86 2.74 -0.49
CA PHE A 5 2.49 2.31 -0.24
C PHE A 5 2.10 1.31 -1.33
N VAL A 6 1.43 0.24 -0.95
CA VAL A 6 0.90 -0.75 -1.88
C VAL A 6 -0.58 -0.97 -1.57
N HIS A 7 -1.43 -0.54 -2.51
CA HIS A 7 -2.87 -0.72 -2.45
C HIS A 7 -3.26 -1.97 -3.23
N VAL A 8 -3.67 -3.01 -2.51
CA VAL A 8 -3.93 -4.35 -3.02
C VAL A 8 -5.38 -4.47 -3.47
N ASN A 9 -5.57 -4.81 -4.74
CA ASN A 9 -6.86 -5.20 -5.30
C ASN A 9 -6.83 -6.68 -5.71
N LYS A 10 -7.96 -7.21 -6.18
CA LYS A 10 -8.01 -8.59 -6.67
C LYS A 10 -7.26 -8.73 -8.00
N GLY A 11 -6.08 -9.36 -7.96
CA GLY A 11 -5.28 -9.70 -9.15
C GLY A 11 -4.39 -8.57 -9.69
N HIS A 12 -4.46 -7.37 -9.11
CA HIS A 12 -3.55 -6.26 -9.40
C HIS A 12 -3.34 -5.40 -8.15
N PHE A 13 -2.32 -4.56 -8.14
CA PHE A 13 -2.09 -3.59 -7.06
C PHE A 13 -1.45 -2.31 -7.57
N GLU A 14 -1.73 -1.19 -6.91
CA GLU A 14 -1.06 0.09 -7.14
C GLU A 14 0.13 0.22 -6.20
N LEU A 15 1.32 0.51 -6.74
CA LEU A 15 2.53 0.83 -5.97
C LEU A 15 2.83 2.32 -6.08
N ILE A 16 2.85 2.99 -4.94
CA ILE A 16 3.15 4.41 -4.81
C ILE A 16 4.43 4.59 -4.00
N VAL A 17 5.39 5.38 -4.50
CA VAL A 17 6.52 5.86 -3.68
C VAL A 17 6.44 7.36 -3.57
N ALA A 18 6.40 7.85 -2.34
CA ALA A 18 6.35 9.28 -2.02
C ALA A 18 7.57 9.71 -1.19
N GLN A 19 8.08 10.91 -1.47
CA GLN A 19 9.13 11.54 -0.68
C GLN A 19 8.79 13.01 -0.47
N ASN A 20 8.72 13.45 0.79
CA ASN A 20 8.47 14.85 1.17
C ASN A 20 7.21 15.43 0.46
N GLN A 21 6.11 14.66 0.49
CA GLN A 21 4.82 14.98 -0.18
C GLN A 21 4.87 15.05 -1.73
N LYS A 22 5.98 14.67 -2.36
CA LYS A 22 6.08 14.52 -3.81
C LYS A 22 5.93 13.06 -4.21
N LEU A 23 5.13 12.83 -5.25
CA LEU A 23 5.08 11.54 -5.94
C LEU A 23 6.41 11.32 -6.67
N ILE A 24 7.09 10.21 -6.37
CA ILE A 24 8.34 9.80 -7.01
C ILE A 24 8.08 8.68 -8.02
N PHE A 25 7.16 7.79 -7.70
CA PHE A 25 6.76 6.67 -8.55
C PHE A 25 5.29 6.33 -8.33
N TYR A 26 4.58 6.02 -9.42
CA TYR A 26 3.27 5.39 -9.43
C TYR A 26 3.26 4.36 -10.56
N ASN A 27 2.81 3.15 -10.27
CA ASN A 27 2.43 2.18 -11.31
C ASN A 27 1.38 1.20 -10.76
N SER A 28 0.65 0.53 -11.65
CA SER A 28 -0.18 -0.62 -11.31
C SER A 28 0.45 -1.90 -11.91
N PHE A 29 0.39 -3.00 -11.17
CA PHE A 29 0.96 -4.29 -11.56
C PHE A 29 -0.08 -5.41 -11.39
N ASP A 30 -0.29 -6.21 -12.44
CA ASP A 30 -1.02 -7.47 -12.35
C ASP A 30 -0.16 -8.53 -11.63
N TYR A 31 -0.77 -9.36 -10.78
CA TYR A 31 -0.10 -10.46 -10.09
C TYR A 31 -0.97 -11.72 -10.09
N LYS A 32 -0.35 -12.91 -10.14
CA LYS A 32 -1.05 -14.20 -10.06
C LYS A 32 -0.68 -14.98 -8.80
N THR A 33 0.54 -14.80 -8.30
CA THR A 33 1.02 -15.43 -7.07
C THR A 33 1.61 -14.40 -6.09
N PRO A 34 1.83 -14.76 -4.81
CA PRO A 34 2.55 -13.92 -3.85
C PRO A 34 3.99 -13.61 -4.28
N GLU A 35 4.62 -14.51 -5.05
CA GLU A 35 5.98 -14.32 -5.60
C GLU A 35 6.00 -13.20 -6.65
N ASP A 36 5.01 -13.15 -7.56
CA ASP A 36 4.86 -12.03 -8.51
C ASP A 36 4.73 -10.69 -7.77
N PHE A 37 3.88 -10.68 -6.73
CA PHE A 37 3.60 -9.50 -5.92
C PHE A 37 4.86 -8.95 -5.25
N ILE A 38 5.60 -9.79 -4.51
CA ILE A 38 6.84 -9.33 -3.84
C ILE A 38 7.96 -9.02 -4.84
N TYR A 39 8.01 -9.72 -5.98
CA TYR A 39 8.97 -9.43 -7.06
C TYR A 39 8.83 -8.00 -7.56
N PHE A 40 7.62 -7.55 -7.92
CA PHE A 40 7.42 -6.18 -8.41
C PHE A 40 7.72 -5.10 -7.36
N ILE A 41 7.43 -5.38 -6.08
CA ILE A 41 7.75 -4.49 -4.96
C ILE A 41 9.27 -4.36 -4.78
N LEU A 42 10.00 -5.48 -4.71
CA LEU A 42 11.45 -5.49 -4.55
C LEU A 42 12.16 -4.92 -5.78
N PHE A 43 11.69 -5.22 -6.99
CA PHE A 43 12.20 -4.63 -8.23
C PHE A 43 12.04 -3.11 -8.23
N THR A 44 10.87 -2.60 -7.85
CA THR A 44 10.64 -1.15 -7.73
C THR A 44 11.51 -0.52 -6.64
N ALA A 45 11.73 -1.22 -5.53
CA ALA A 45 12.68 -0.78 -4.50
C ALA A 45 14.11 -0.69 -5.05
N GLU A 46 14.58 -1.70 -5.79
CA GLU A 46 15.91 -1.73 -6.42
C GLU A 46 16.09 -0.58 -7.43
N GLN A 47 15.14 -0.39 -8.36
CA GLN A 47 15.18 0.71 -9.34
C GLN A 47 15.25 2.09 -8.68
N LEU A 48 14.65 2.25 -7.50
CA LEU A 48 14.66 3.49 -6.73
C LEU A 48 15.81 3.56 -5.69
N GLN A 49 16.68 2.55 -5.62
CA GLN A 49 17.79 2.45 -4.64
C GLN A 49 17.30 2.47 -3.18
N LEU A 50 16.15 1.84 -2.91
CA LEU A 50 15.58 1.65 -1.59
C LEU A 50 16.10 0.35 -0.97
N ASN A 51 16.61 0.41 0.27
CA ASN A 51 17.03 -0.77 1.02
C ASN A 51 15.84 -1.37 1.81
N PRO A 52 15.42 -2.63 1.57
CA PRO A 52 14.34 -3.33 2.30
C PRO A 52 14.47 -3.37 3.82
N GLU A 53 15.68 -3.22 4.36
CA GLU A 53 15.92 -3.12 5.81
C GLU A 53 15.54 -1.75 6.38
N ASN A 54 15.42 -0.71 5.55
CA ASN A 54 15.34 0.70 5.99
C ASN A 54 14.04 1.40 5.60
N PHE A 55 13.44 1.10 4.44
CA PHE A 55 12.23 1.80 4.00
C PHE A 55 10.96 1.21 4.62
N LYS A 56 9.96 2.06 4.87
CA LYS A 56 8.65 1.65 5.38
C LYS A 56 7.72 1.25 4.23
N LEU A 57 7.18 0.03 4.28
CA LEU A 57 6.11 -0.44 3.40
C LEU A 57 4.79 -0.41 4.18
N GLU A 58 3.82 0.35 3.67
CA GLU A 58 2.45 0.40 4.20
C GLU A 58 1.50 -0.29 3.19
N LEU A 59 0.85 -1.38 3.62
CA LEU A 59 -0.07 -2.20 2.83
C LEU A 59 -1.51 -1.83 3.14
N LEU A 60 -2.35 -1.65 2.12
CA LEU A 60 -3.75 -1.28 2.25
C LEU A 60 -4.61 -1.90 1.14
N GLY A 61 -5.93 -1.76 1.24
CA GLY A 61 -6.88 -2.38 0.31
C GLY A 61 -7.32 -3.77 0.78
N ALA A 62 -7.49 -4.71 -0.16
CA ALA A 62 -7.94 -6.07 0.09
C ALA A 62 -6.81 -6.97 0.63
N ILE A 63 -6.31 -6.67 1.84
CA ILE A 63 -5.21 -7.39 2.49
C ILE A 63 -5.32 -7.36 4.02
N SER A 64 -4.94 -8.47 4.66
CA SER A 64 -4.88 -8.69 6.11
C SER A 64 -3.56 -9.34 6.51
N GLU A 65 -3.23 -9.38 7.81
CA GLU A 65 -1.99 -10.02 8.30
C GLU A 65 -1.94 -11.53 8.02
N ASP A 66 -3.11 -12.16 7.84
CA ASP A 66 -3.21 -13.58 7.56
C ASP A 66 -2.99 -13.95 6.08
N ASP A 67 -3.02 -12.97 5.18
CA ASP A 67 -2.87 -13.20 3.74
C ASP A 67 -1.44 -13.59 3.36
N ALA A 68 -1.33 -14.44 2.34
CA ALA A 68 -0.04 -14.84 1.78
C ALA A 68 0.77 -13.63 1.25
N LEU A 69 0.08 -12.59 0.75
CA LEU A 69 0.70 -11.34 0.28
C LEU A 69 1.35 -10.55 1.42
N PHE A 70 0.70 -10.46 2.57
CA PHE A 70 1.27 -9.79 3.75
C PHE A 70 2.45 -10.61 4.29
N LYS A 71 2.24 -11.92 4.48
CA LYS A 71 3.25 -12.85 5.01
C LYS A 71 4.52 -12.89 4.16
N ILE A 72 4.40 -12.82 2.82
CA ILE A 72 5.57 -12.74 1.95
C ILE A 72 6.22 -11.35 1.99
N ALA A 73 5.46 -10.25 1.97
CA ALA A 73 6.04 -8.90 2.07
C ALA A 73 6.82 -8.70 3.38
N PHE A 74 6.23 -9.10 4.51
CA PHE A 74 6.84 -9.05 5.83
C PHE A 74 8.13 -9.88 5.95
N LYS A 75 8.24 -10.98 5.19
CA LYS A 75 9.45 -11.81 5.14
C LYS A 75 10.64 -11.12 4.44
N TYR A 76 10.38 -10.26 3.45
CA TYR A 76 11.43 -9.65 2.62
C TYR A 76 11.68 -8.16 2.91
N ILE A 77 10.74 -7.46 3.56
CA ILE A 77 10.84 -6.02 3.87
C ILE A 77 10.58 -5.83 5.37
N ARG A 78 11.64 -5.43 6.09
CA ARG A 78 11.71 -5.38 7.56
C ARG A 78 10.62 -4.52 8.20
N HIS A 79 10.24 -3.44 7.53
CA HIS A 79 9.30 -2.43 8.04
C HIS A 79 7.98 -2.45 7.26
N THR A 80 7.42 -3.64 7.10
CA THR A 80 6.08 -3.89 6.54
C THR A 80 5.00 -3.78 7.63
N GLN A 81 3.88 -3.11 7.34
CA GLN A 81 2.68 -3.10 8.18
C GLN A 81 1.43 -2.81 7.36
N LEU A 82 0.25 -3.13 7.91
CA LEU A 82 -1.01 -2.63 7.40
C LEU A 82 -1.15 -1.12 7.68
N PHE A 83 -1.80 -0.40 6.79
CA PHE A 83 -2.14 1.00 6.97
C PHE A 83 -3.22 1.14 8.05
N ALA A 84 -2.90 1.89 9.11
CA ALA A 84 -3.86 2.18 10.18
C ALA A 84 -4.75 3.36 9.79
N PHE A 85 -6.07 3.19 9.84
CA PHE A 85 -7.04 4.27 9.74
C PHE A 85 -7.34 4.83 11.14
N GLU A 86 -7.13 6.14 11.36
CA GLU A 86 -7.32 6.79 12.67
C GLU A 86 -8.72 7.42 12.87
N ASN A 87 -9.71 7.11 12.02
CA ASN A 87 -11.00 7.85 11.97
C ASN A 87 -12.24 7.03 12.36
N ASP A 88 -12.96 7.52 13.38
CA ASP A 88 -14.30 7.08 13.80
C ASP A 88 -15.41 7.82 13.01
N PHE A 89 -16.05 7.15 12.03
CA PHE A 89 -17.10 7.75 11.19
C PHE A 89 -18.53 7.52 11.74
N ASN A 90 -18.72 7.68 13.06
CA ASN A 90 -19.71 6.89 13.80
C ASN A 90 -21.18 7.38 13.87
N ASN A 91 -21.62 8.44 13.17
CA ASN A 91 -23.05 8.85 13.16
C ASN A 91 -23.40 9.77 11.96
N LEU A 92 -23.73 9.21 10.79
CA LEU A 92 -24.06 10.01 9.60
C LEU A 92 -25.23 9.39 8.78
N ASP A 93 -26.10 10.24 8.19
CA ASP A 93 -27.34 9.84 7.50
C ASP A 93 -27.40 10.21 6.00
N LEU A 94 -28.50 9.90 5.32
CA LEU A 94 -28.57 9.41 3.93
C LEU A 94 -28.22 10.38 2.77
N THR A 95 -27.80 11.63 3.03
CA THR A 95 -27.05 12.43 2.03
C THR A 95 -25.55 12.42 2.28
N THR A 96 -25.15 12.18 3.52
CA THR A 96 -23.79 11.77 3.82
C THR A 96 -23.37 10.60 2.94
N GLN A 97 -22.09 10.53 2.67
CA GLN A 97 -21.49 9.45 1.89
C GLN A 97 -21.87 9.44 0.39
N ARG A 98 -22.85 10.26 -0.05
CA ARG A 98 -22.65 11.08 -1.28
C ARG A 98 -21.66 12.21 -0.96
N GLU A 99 -21.75 12.73 0.25
CA GLU A 99 -20.65 13.39 0.98
C GLU A 99 -19.53 12.37 1.35
N HIS A 100 -18.91 11.69 0.39
CA HIS A 100 -17.65 10.92 0.55
C HIS A 100 -16.53 11.55 -0.31
N PHE A 101 -16.53 12.88 -0.41
CA PHE A 101 -16.32 13.57 -1.69
C PHE A 101 -14.97 13.34 -2.42
N ILE A 102 -13.82 13.31 -1.74
CA ILE A 102 -12.57 12.70 -2.26
C ILE A 102 -12.00 11.63 -1.28
N LEU A 103 -12.54 11.54 -0.06
CA LEU A 103 -12.15 10.56 0.96
C LEU A 103 -13.16 10.44 2.12
N LEU A 104 -13.24 11.39 3.06
CA LEU A 104 -13.66 12.79 2.95
C LEU A 104 -12.56 13.76 3.54
N ASN A 105 -11.55 14.29 2.84
CA ASN A 105 -11.30 14.43 1.39
C ASN A 105 -9.84 14.15 0.95
N SER A 106 -8.99 13.58 1.81
CA SER A 106 -7.57 13.29 1.56
C SER A 106 -6.99 12.36 2.61
#